data_AF-A0A2T1DY35-F1
#
_entry.id   AF-A0A2T1DY35-F1
#
_cell.length_a   1.000
_cell.length_b   1.000
_cell.length_c   1.000
_cell.angle_alpha   90.00
_cell.angle_beta   90.00
_cell.angle_gamma   90.00
#
_symmetry.space_group_name_H-M   'P 1'
#
loop_
_entity.id
_entity.type
_entity.pdbx_description
1 polymer ?
#
loop_
_entity_poly.entity_id
_entity_poly.type
_entity_poly.pdbx_seq_one_letter_code
_entity_poly.pdbx_strand_id
1 'polypeptide(L)'
;MTKYLELLESLNTLEAERTRISNEGDVWFDCWLAASKPGGTARSQKAHWQLRSRQAQFSGKKSKYVKSSEVGQYEAAIARGKHLKTLDRQIELLQKRVERIEGMIA
;
A
#
# COMPACT_ATOMS: atom_id res chain seq x y z
N MET A 1 3.25 21.73 -27.08
CA MET A 1 1.97 21.80 -26.34
C MET A 1 1.36 20.42 -26.08
N THR A 2 1.33 19.51 -27.07
CA THR A 2 0.81 18.13 -26.94
C THR A 2 1.41 17.33 -25.78
N LYS A 3 2.74 17.33 -25.64
CA LYS A 3 3.44 16.59 -24.57
C LYS A 3 3.08 17.04 -23.14
N TYR A 4 2.72 18.31 -22.96
CA TYR A 4 2.32 18.84 -21.65
C TYR A 4 0.91 18.33 -21.27
N LEU A 5 -0.01 18.36 -22.23
CA LEU A 5 -1.37 17.84 -22.07
C LEU A 5 -1.36 16.32 -21.80
N GLU A 6 -0.52 15.55 -22.50
CA GLU A 6 -0.32 14.12 -22.25
C GLU A 6 0.14 13.80 -20.82
N LEU A 7 1.02 14.65 -20.25
CA LEU A 7 1.49 14.49 -18.87
C LEU A 7 0.38 14.80 -17.86
N LEU A 8 -0.43 15.83 -18.09
CA LEU A 8 -1.58 16.16 -17.25
C LEU A 8 -2.64 15.06 -17.29
N GLU A 9 -2.94 14.52 -18.47
CA GLU A 9 -3.88 13.40 -18.62
C GLU A 9 -3.38 12.15 -17.90
N SER A 10 -2.09 11.83 -18.02
CA SER A 10 -1.46 10.72 -17.29
C SER A 10 -1.55 10.90 -15.78
N LEU A 11 -1.31 12.12 -15.30
CA LEU A 11 -1.39 12.48 -13.88
C LEU A 11 -2.82 12.33 -13.35
N ASN A 12 -3.81 12.88 -14.06
CA ASN A 12 -5.23 12.73 -13.73
C ASN A 12 -5.65 11.25 -13.68
N THR A 13 -5.17 10.43 -14.62
CA THR A 13 -5.46 9.00 -14.67
C THR A 13 -4.91 8.29 -13.43
N LEU A 14 -3.66 8.57 -13.04
CA LEU A 14 -3.05 7.96 -11.87
C LEU A 14 -3.69 8.43 -10.56
N GLU A 15 -4.09 9.70 -10.47
CA GLU A 15 -4.81 10.23 -9.31
C GLU A 15 -6.22 9.65 -9.16
N ALA A 16 -6.92 9.45 -10.27
CA ALA A 16 -8.21 8.76 -10.30
C ALA A 16 -8.06 7.30 -9.83
N GLU A 17 -7.04 6.59 -10.32
CA GLU A 17 -6.76 5.21 -9.92
C GLU A 17 -6.38 5.10 -8.45
N ARG A 18 -5.53 6.02 -7.97
CA ARG A 18 -5.17 6.13 -6.55
C ARG A 18 -6.40 6.31 -5.68
N THR A 19 -7.30 7.22 -6.08
CA THR A 19 -8.55 7.49 -5.37
C THR A 19 -9.45 6.27 -5.36
N ARG A 20 -9.57 5.57 -6.49
CA ARG A 20 -10.34 4.33 -6.62
C ARG A 20 -9.86 3.28 -5.62
N ILE A 21 -8.55 2.96 -5.61
CA ILE A 21 -7.98 1.94 -4.70
C ILE A 21 -8.12 2.35 -3.24
N SER A 22 -7.98 3.63 -2.92
CA SER A 22 -8.18 4.12 -1.55
C SER A 22 -9.62 3.95 -1.07
N ASN A 23 -10.59 3.93 -1.99
CA ASN A 23 -12.01 3.76 -1.68
C ASN A 23 -12.46 2.29 -1.66
N GLU A 24 -11.63 1.35 -2.13
CA GLU A 24 -11.94 -0.08 -2.15
C GLU A 24 -11.88 -0.76 -0.77
N GLY A 25 -11.29 -0.10 0.22
CA GLY A 25 -11.26 -0.55 1.62
C GLY A 25 -9.94 -0.27 2.33
N ASP A 26 -9.71 -0.94 3.46
CA ASP A 26 -8.55 -0.68 4.32
C ASP A 26 -7.22 -0.73 3.57
N VAL A 27 -6.27 0.12 3.97
CA VAL A 27 -4.95 0.22 3.36
C VAL A 27 -3.89 0.10 4.44
N TRP A 28 -2.96 -0.85 4.27
CA TRP A 28 -1.82 -1.01 5.18
C TRP A 28 -0.49 -0.79 4.47
N PHE A 29 0.24 0.24 4.89
CA PHE A 29 1.57 0.55 4.37
C PHE A 29 2.67 -0.08 5.22
N ASP A 30 3.74 -0.54 4.56
CA ASP A 30 4.93 -1.10 5.22
C ASP A 30 4.62 -2.26 6.20
N CYS A 31 3.58 -3.03 5.88
CA CYS A 31 3.10 -4.19 6.61
C CYS A 31 3.27 -5.49 5.82
N TRP A 32 3.39 -6.62 6.53
CA TRP A 32 3.39 -7.97 5.97
C TRP A 32 2.77 -8.97 6.96
N LEU A 33 2.20 -10.05 6.43
CA LEU A 33 1.74 -11.17 7.24
C LEU A 33 2.85 -12.20 7.42
N ALA A 34 2.97 -12.73 8.63
CA ALA A 34 3.87 -13.81 8.98
C ALA A 34 3.06 -14.94 9.62
N ALA A 35 3.23 -16.16 9.12
CA ALA A 35 2.69 -17.37 9.73
C ALA A 35 3.81 -18.13 10.46
N SER A 36 3.55 -18.51 11.71
CA SER A 36 4.39 -19.47 12.42
C SER A 36 3.61 -20.75 12.70
N LYS A 37 4.28 -21.88 12.49
CA LYS A 37 3.79 -23.15 13.04
C LYS A 37 4.02 -23.10 14.56
N PRO A 38 3.06 -23.55 15.39
CA PRO A 38 3.32 -23.72 16.81
C PRO A 38 4.47 -24.72 17.00
N GLY A 39 5.45 -24.35 17.82
CA GLY A 39 6.54 -25.23 18.25
C GLY A 39 6.18 -26.01 19.52
N GLY A 40 6.94 -27.07 19.82
CA GLY A 40 6.79 -27.86 21.05
C GLY A 40 5.64 -28.88 21.02
N THR A 41 5.10 -29.22 22.20
CA THR A 41 4.02 -30.21 22.41
C THR A 41 2.62 -29.71 22.03
N ALA A 42 2.50 -28.49 21.52
CA ALA A 42 1.23 -27.93 21.06
C ALA A 42 0.73 -28.71 19.83
N ARG A 43 -0.21 -29.64 20.04
CA ARG A 43 -0.82 -30.51 19.01
C ARG A 43 -1.70 -29.77 17.98
N SER A 44 -1.74 -28.44 18.02
CA SER A 44 -2.55 -27.63 17.12
C SER A 44 -1.86 -27.52 15.75
N GLN A 45 -2.50 -28.03 14.69
CA GLN A 45 -2.05 -27.78 13.31
C GLN A 45 -2.38 -26.35 12.83
N LYS A 46 -3.04 -25.53 13.64
CA LYS A 46 -3.44 -24.17 13.25
C LYS A 46 -2.23 -23.24 13.29
N ALA A 47 -1.92 -22.63 12.15
CA ALA A 47 -0.90 -21.59 12.04
C ALA A 47 -1.30 -20.36 12.86
N HIS A 48 -0.33 -19.77 13.56
CA HIS A 48 -0.50 -18.48 14.21
C HIS A 48 -0.10 -17.39 13.22
N TRP A 49 -1.07 -16.57 12.83
CA TRP A 49 -0.83 -15.44 11.95
C TRP A 49 -0.52 -14.18 12.77
N GLN A 50 0.49 -13.44 12.31
CA GLN A 50 0.84 -12.14 12.83
C GLN A 50 0.91 -11.14 11.68
N LEU A 51 0.21 -10.02 11.84
CA LEU A 51 0.48 -8.83 11.05
C LEU A 51 1.68 -8.12 11.65
N ARG A 52 2.68 -7.82 10.83
CA ARG A 52 3.89 -7.11 11.22
C ARG A 52 4.04 -5.84 10.42
N SER A 53 4.70 -4.85 10.99
CA SER A 53 4.94 -3.55 10.38
C SER A 53 6.37 -3.09 10.64
N ARG A 54 6.92 -2.26 9.73
CA ARG A 54 8.23 -1.63 9.95
C ARG A 54 8.19 -0.59 11.09
N GLN A 55 7.05 0.08 11.22
CA GLN A 55 6.79 1.15 12.20
C GLN A 55 5.83 0.68 13.30
N ALA A 56 5.81 1.36 14.44
CA ALA A 56 4.91 1.05 15.55
C ALA A 56 3.49 1.53 15.25
N GLN A 57 2.67 0.70 14.60
CA GLN A 57 1.33 1.06 14.13
C GLN A 57 0.20 0.37 14.93
N PHE A 58 0.50 -0.64 15.75
CA PHE A 58 -0.50 -1.41 16.50
C PHE A 58 -0.43 -1.07 17.99
N SER A 59 -0.99 0.08 18.38
CA SER A 59 -0.95 0.57 19.78
C SER A 59 0.48 0.66 20.31
N GLY A 60 1.37 1.27 19.53
CA GLY A 60 2.80 1.37 19.86
C GLY A 60 3.62 0.10 19.59
N LYS A 61 3.00 -0.98 19.09
CA LYS A 61 3.69 -2.23 18.73
C LYS A 61 3.89 -2.35 17.22
N LYS A 62 4.91 -3.13 16.84
CA LYS A 62 5.23 -3.49 15.44
C LYS A 62 4.59 -4.80 14.98
N SER A 63 3.77 -5.43 15.82
CA SER A 63 3.03 -6.62 15.47
C SER A 63 1.71 -6.75 16.21
N LYS A 64 0.77 -7.47 15.60
CA LYS A 64 -0.53 -7.84 16.16
C LYS A 64 -0.87 -9.27 15.72
N TYR A 65 -1.48 -10.07 16.60
CA TYR A 65 -2.01 -11.38 16.24
C TYR A 65 -3.27 -11.25 15.37
N VAL A 66 -3.39 -12.12 14.38
CA VAL A 66 -4.49 -12.14 13.41
C VAL A 66 -5.16 -13.50 13.44
N LYS A 67 -6.49 -13.53 13.39
CA LYS A 67 -7.22 -14.79 13.25
C LYS A 67 -7.08 -15.31 11.83
N SER A 68 -7.01 -16.63 11.65
CA SER A 68 -6.91 -17.23 10.32
C SER A 68 -8.05 -16.82 9.38
N SER A 69 -9.25 -16.54 9.92
CA SER A 69 -10.40 -16.04 9.16
C SER A 69 -10.25 -14.62 8.62
N GLU A 70 -9.34 -13.82 9.19
CA GLU A 70 -9.12 -12.41 8.85
C GLU A 70 -7.91 -12.22 7.92
N VAL A 71 -7.12 -13.28 7.66
CA VAL A 71 -5.87 -13.22 6.89
C VAL A 71 -6.11 -12.62 5.51
N GLY A 72 -7.13 -13.07 4.77
CA GLY A 72 -7.42 -12.55 3.44
C GLY A 72 -7.76 -11.06 3.41
N GLN A 73 -8.39 -10.53 4.47
CA GLN A 73 -8.68 -9.09 4.57
C GLN A 73 -7.38 -8.29 4.71
N TYR A 74 -6.46 -8.77 5.54
CA TYR A 74 -5.15 -8.13 5.72
C TYR A 74 -4.26 -8.27 4.48
N GLU A 75 -4.29 -9.41 3.78
CA GLU A 75 -3.58 -9.58 2.51
C GLU A 75 -4.05 -8.57 1.46
N ALA A 76 -5.37 -8.42 1.30
CA ALA A 76 -5.95 -7.45 0.37
C ALA A 76 -5.56 -6.01 0.73
N ALA A 77 -5.62 -5.66 2.02
CA ALA A 77 -5.28 -4.32 2.49
C ALA A 77 -3.79 -3.99 2.38
N ILE A 78 -2.89 -4.97 2.57
CA ILE A 78 -1.46 -4.83 2.30
C ILE A 78 -1.19 -4.68 0.80
N ALA A 79 -1.89 -5.45 -0.04
CA ALA A 79 -1.77 -5.35 -1.49
C ALA A 79 -2.18 -3.95 -1.99
N ARG A 80 -3.29 -3.40 -1.50
CA ARG A 80 -3.70 -2.02 -1.77
C ARG A 80 -2.64 -1.01 -1.33
N GLY A 81 -2.08 -1.16 -0.11
CA GLY A 81 -1.02 -0.27 0.37
C GLY A 81 0.24 -0.30 -0.49
N LYS A 82 0.65 -1.48 -0.98
CA LYS A 82 1.76 -1.59 -1.93
C LYS A 82 1.43 -0.91 -3.26
N HIS A 83 0.21 -1.10 -3.77
CA HIS A 83 -0.21 -0.50 -5.03
C HIS A 83 -0.24 1.02 -4.94
N LEU A 84 -0.85 1.57 -3.88
CA LEU A 84 -0.88 3.01 -3.63
C LEU A 84 0.53 3.60 -3.50
N LYS A 85 1.46 2.91 -2.83
CA LYS A 85 2.86 3.36 -2.73
C LYS A 85 3.56 3.46 -4.09
N THR A 86 3.23 2.56 -5.02
CA THR A 86 3.72 2.64 -6.40
C THR A 86 3.11 3.82 -7.15
N LEU A 87 1.79 4.01 -7.04
CA LEU A 87 1.07 5.12 -7.67
C LEU A 87 1.56 6.48 -7.14
N ASP A 88 1.71 6.63 -5.82
CA ASP A 88 2.23 7.85 -5.19
C ASP A 88 3.60 8.23 -5.77
N ARG A 89 4.48 7.25 -5.93
CA ARG A 89 5.81 7.49 -6.52
C ARG A 89 5.72 7.90 -8.00
N GLN A 90 4.80 7.31 -8.76
CA GLN A 90 4.60 7.66 -10.17
C GLN A 90 4.03 9.07 -10.32
N ILE A 91 3.05 9.42 -9.49
CA ILE A 91 2.45 10.75 -9.42
C ILE A 91 3.53 11.79 -9.06
N GLU A 92 4.33 11.55 -8.02
CA GLU A 92 5.42 12.46 -7.61
C GLU A 92 6.42 12.71 -8.76
N LEU A 93 6.79 11.66 -9.50
CA LEU A 93 7.71 11.78 -10.62
C LEU A 93 7.10 12.56 -11.80
N LEU A 94 5.80 12.40 -12.05
CA LEU A 94 5.10 13.12 -13.10
C LEU A 94 4.86 14.58 -12.72
N GLN A 95 4.46 14.86 -11.48
CA GLN A 95 4.32 16.21 -10.93
C GLN A 95 5.61 17.01 -11.13
N LYS A 96 6.77 16.45 -10.73
CA LYS A 96 8.08 17.09 -10.94
C LYS A 96 8.41 17.35 -12.42
N ARG A 97 7.89 16.53 -13.34
CA ARG A 97 8.08 16.75 -14.79
C ARG A 97 7.17 17.86 -15.31
N VAL A 98 5.93 17.92 -14.83
CA VAL A 98 4.96 18.98 -15.15
C VAL A 98 5.51 20.32 -14.66
N GLU A 99 5.88 20.43 -13.38
CA GLU A 99 6.46 21.65 -12.79
C GLU A 99 7.68 22.16 -13.56
N ARG A 100 8.56 21.24 -13.99
CA ARG A 100 9.74 21.61 -14.80
C ARG A 100 9.34 22.21 -16.14
N ILE A 101 8.32 21.67 -16.80
CA ILE A 101 7.86 22.17 -18.10
C ILE A 101 7.15 23.51 -17.92
N GLU A 102 6.32 23.67 -16.89
CA GLU A 102 5.67 24.94 -16.56
C GLU A 102 6.70 26.03 -16.30
N GLY A 103 7.73 25.75 -15.50
CA GLY A 103 8.83 26.70 -15.24
C GLY A 103 9.74 27.00 -16.43
N MET A 104 9.64 26.24 -17.53
CA MET A 104 10.32 26.53 -18.81
C MET A 104 9.44 27.33 -19.78
N ILE A 105 8.12 27.32 -19.56
CA ILE A 105 7.14 28.02 -20.40
C ILE A 105 6.80 29.41 -19.81
N ALA A 106 6.87 29.54 -18.47
CA ALA A 106 6.75 30.80 -17.74
C ALA A 106 7.97 31.71 -17.94
#